data_AF-A0A0P5L6N8-F1
#
_entry.id   AF-A0A0P5L6N8-F1
#
_cell.length_a   1.000
_cell.length_b   1.000
_cell.length_c   1.000
_cell.angle_alpha   90.00
_cell.angle_beta   90.00
_cell.angle_gamma   90.00
#
_symmetry.space_group_name_H-M   'P 1'
#
loop_
_entity.id
_entity.type
_entity.pdbx_description
1 polymer ?
#
loop_
_entity_poly.entity_id
_entity_poly.type
_entity_poly.pdbx_seq_one_letter_code
_entity_poly.pdbx_strand_id
1 'polypeptide(L)'
;MSASTFYLKNVLESKNILDKTIVMNQSFPCSPFYSVLLKKKAENLFHENENHKGFAHLVDAHCVAIRHAAVNAHRDRAKKKLSKSKTTTQGGIEDSKTTCQLDQCFQFTKADFPTWLYSLPPEWTVVHISEMWQGHESLKMQGFGPPPLVYSLPKLIIARFHGGKNGSFITKFIDQPAGGLSNGSLLAELNTILENNRIVNRDFRGNRAQYWKLKQEHHDQLKVLVDSLENWWLDFCKCLLLGELCDAADVLLLNRVTSSVIDLMKKMKRNVTVDEETWIKLLISCHSYLSRQQFVRGLLKILNTVVRNPLITELVGYFKTLQPELEKLKNAKRNPVILVLDKVIQQLPWESITMLSTTPVSRIPSLHFLNSLTLKHTLHRFVQNAPRNTISPRTNLKLPSIGVEVNPNLAYYVLNPGQDLPGVQLRLQPILEKIWGKHCGLSGSIPVEQQIKQSLIERDIFLYTNFLSFSLIPYFNPL
;
A
#
# COMPACT_ATOMS: atom_id res chain seq x y z
N MET A 1 48.65 3.72 -5.53
CA MET A 1 47.25 3.84 -5.07
C MET A 1 46.80 2.47 -4.61
N SER A 2 46.35 2.31 -3.36
CA SER A 2 45.87 1.01 -2.87
C SER A 2 44.55 0.64 -3.56
N ALA A 3 44.28 -0.66 -3.71
CA ALA A 3 43.04 -1.17 -4.31
C ALA A 3 41.77 -0.58 -3.64
N SER A 4 41.85 -0.25 -2.35
CA SER A 4 40.81 0.45 -1.59
C SER A 4 40.53 1.87 -2.08
N THR A 5 41.56 2.65 -2.44
CA THR A 5 41.37 4.02 -2.98
C THR A 5 40.78 4.01 -4.37
N PHE A 6 41.16 3.04 -5.21
CA PHE A 6 40.60 2.86 -6.55
C PHE A 6 39.12 2.45 -6.49
N TYR A 7 38.78 1.51 -5.59
CA TYR A 7 37.40 1.09 -5.37
C TYR A 7 36.51 2.24 -4.88
N LEU A 8 36.97 3.02 -3.89
CA LEU A 8 36.24 4.19 -3.39
C LEU A 8 36.01 5.25 -4.49
N LYS A 9 37.02 5.50 -5.33
CA LYS A 9 36.91 6.43 -6.46
C LYS A 9 35.84 5.96 -7.46
N ASN A 10 35.83 4.68 -7.83
CA ASN A 10 34.84 4.12 -8.76
C ASN A 10 33.41 4.16 -8.19
N VAL A 11 33.25 3.93 -6.88
CA VAL A 11 31.95 4.03 -6.21
C VAL A 11 31.44 5.47 -6.22
N LEU A 12 32.30 6.45 -5.91
CA LEU A 12 31.97 7.88 -5.95
C LEU A 12 31.63 8.35 -7.37
N GLU A 13 32.39 7.92 -8.36
CA GLU A 13 32.15 8.24 -9.76
C GLU A 13 30.81 7.65 -10.24
N SER A 14 30.51 6.40 -9.87
CA SER A 14 29.22 5.76 -10.17
C SER A 14 28.03 6.51 -9.53
N LYS A 15 28.18 6.98 -8.29
CA LYS A 15 27.15 7.82 -7.63
C LYS A 15 26.95 9.16 -8.34
N ASN A 16 28.04 9.81 -8.75
CA ASN A 16 27.96 11.07 -9.49
C ASN A 16 27.30 10.90 -10.86
N ILE A 17 27.58 9.79 -11.56
CA ILE A 17 26.92 9.46 -12.83
C ILE A 17 25.42 9.25 -12.58
N LEU A 18 25.05 8.45 -11.58
CA LEU A 18 23.65 8.20 -11.23
C LEU A 18 22.89 9.50 -10.96
N ASP A 19 23.48 10.42 -10.19
CA ASP A 19 22.86 11.71 -9.86
C ASP A 19 22.68 12.60 -11.09
N LYS A 20 23.69 12.68 -11.97
CA LYS A 20 23.58 13.39 -13.25
C LYS A 20 22.49 12.78 -14.13
N THR A 21 22.42 11.46 -14.25
CA THR A 21 21.43 10.77 -15.07
C THR A 21 20.01 10.97 -14.54
N ILE A 22 19.82 10.98 -13.21
CA ILE A 22 18.53 11.30 -12.59
C ILE A 22 18.08 12.71 -12.96
N VAL A 23 18.97 13.71 -12.85
CA VAL A 23 18.66 15.11 -13.21
C VAL A 23 18.28 15.22 -14.69
N MET A 24 19.00 14.55 -15.60
CA MET A 24 18.65 14.54 -17.02
C MET A 24 17.26 13.92 -17.28
N ASN A 25 16.89 12.88 -16.53
CA ASN A 25 15.60 12.19 -16.68
C ASN A 25 14.44 12.86 -15.93
N GLN A 26 14.68 13.87 -15.08
CA GLN A 26 13.60 14.62 -14.44
C GLN A 26 12.69 15.34 -15.45
N SER A 27 13.23 15.71 -16.61
CA SER A 27 12.47 16.29 -17.72
C SER A 27 11.58 15.25 -18.43
N PHE A 28 11.89 13.96 -18.30
CA PHE A 28 11.18 12.83 -18.91
C PHE A 28 10.83 11.74 -17.88
N PRO A 29 10.07 12.08 -16.82
CA PRO A 29 9.91 11.21 -15.66
C PRO A 29 9.06 9.97 -15.94
N CYS A 30 8.25 9.97 -17.01
CA CYS A 30 7.49 8.80 -17.46
C CYS A 30 8.36 7.73 -18.14
N SER A 31 9.65 8.01 -18.37
CA SER A 31 10.60 7.02 -18.85
C SER A 31 10.69 5.84 -17.87
N PRO A 32 10.71 4.57 -18.34
CA PRO A 32 10.87 3.41 -17.46
C PRO A 32 12.17 3.50 -16.64
N PHE A 33 13.21 4.13 -17.21
CA PHE A 33 14.49 4.33 -16.56
C PHE A 33 14.42 5.23 -15.32
N TYR A 34 13.54 6.23 -15.29
CA TYR A 34 13.49 7.19 -14.18
C TYR A 34 13.17 6.50 -12.85
N SER A 35 12.16 5.62 -12.84
CA SER A 35 11.79 4.85 -11.64
C SER A 35 12.92 3.93 -11.17
N VAL A 36 13.63 3.27 -12.11
CA VAL A 36 14.74 2.37 -11.82
C VAL A 36 15.92 3.13 -11.21
N LEU A 37 16.28 4.28 -11.77
CA LEU A 37 17.37 5.13 -11.27
C LEU A 37 17.08 5.62 -9.84
N LEU A 38 15.83 6.01 -9.56
CA LEU A 38 15.41 6.41 -8.22
C LEU A 38 15.46 5.27 -7.22
N LYS A 39 15.00 4.06 -7.60
CA LYS A 39 15.13 2.85 -6.75
C LYS A 39 16.59 2.51 -6.45
N LYS A 40 17.49 2.65 -7.44
CA LYS A 40 18.93 2.42 -7.22
C LYS A 40 19.54 3.47 -6.29
N LYS A 41 19.14 4.74 -6.43
CA LYS A 41 19.55 5.80 -5.50
C LYS A 41 19.04 5.55 -4.09
N ALA A 42 17.79 5.07 -3.95
CA ALA A 42 17.21 4.69 -2.68
C ALA A 42 18.03 3.56 -2.01
N GLU A 43 18.37 2.50 -2.76
CA GLU A 43 19.20 1.39 -2.26
C GLU A 43 20.55 1.88 -1.70
N ASN A 44 21.25 2.75 -2.43
CA ASN A 44 22.52 3.32 -1.97
C ASN A 44 22.37 4.09 -0.64
N LEU A 45 21.31 4.90 -0.51
CA LEU A 45 21.04 5.68 0.70
C LEU A 45 20.65 4.79 1.88
N PHE A 46 19.95 3.67 1.65
CA PHE A 46 19.67 2.70 2.71
C PHE A 46 20.96 2.03 3.22
N HIS A 47 21.93 1.74 2.34
CA HIS A 47 23.25 1.24 2.75
C HIS A 47 24.07 2.26 3.55
N GLU A 48 23.78 3.55 3.40
CA GLU A 48 24.38 4.66 4.16
C GLU A 48 23.63 4.97 5.47
N ASN A 49 22.61 4.17 5.82
CA ASN A 49 21.69 4.40 6.95
C ASN A 49 20.87 5.71 6.83
N GLU A 50 20.74 6.27 5.63
CA GLU A 50 19.93 7.46 5.35
C GLU A 50 18.48 7.08 5.00
N ASN A 51 17.81 6.35 5.91
CA ASN A 51 16.55 5.66 5.62
C ASN A 51 15.43 6.59 5.12
N HIS A 52 15.23 7.77 5.72
CA HIS A 52 14.21 8.72 5.26
C HIS A 52 14.50 9.26 3.86
N LYS A 53 15.76 9.55 3.54
CA LYS A 53 16.14 10.06 2.21
C LYS A 53 16.03 8.97 1.15
N GLY A 54 16.46 7.75 1.48
CA GLY A 54 16.29 6.57 0.62
C GLY A 54 14.81 6.33 0.33
N PHE A 55 13.96 6.39 1.35
CA PHE A 55 12.53 6.20 1.20
C PHE A 55 11.85 7.30 0.39
N ALA A 56 12.24 8.57 0.54
CA ALA A 56 11.71 9.65 -0.30
C ALA A 56 11.94 9.36 -1.80
N HIS A 57 13.12 8.85 -2.17
CA HIS A 57 13.41 8.43 -3.55
C HIS A 57 12.56 7.23 -4.00
N LEU A 58 12.28 6.28 -3.11
CA LEU A 58 11.38 5.16 -3.38
C LEU A 58 9.94 5.62 -3.68
N VAL A 59 9.47 6.60 -2.92
CA VAL A 59 8.14 7.20 -3.09
C VAL A 59 8.04 7.91 -4.44
N ASP A 60 9.06 8.68 -4.80
CA ASP A 60 9.13 9.35 -6.10
C ASP A 60 9.23 8.36 -7.28
N ALA A 61 9.82 7.18 -7.07
CA ALA A 61 9.88 6.14 -8.10
C ALA A 61 8.50 5.53 -8.42
N HIS A 62 7.49 5.76 -7.57
CA HIS A 62 6.22 5.07 -7.62
C HIS A 62 5.16 5.79 -8.48
N CYS A 63 4.36 5.00 -9.22
CA CYS A 63 3.23 5.45 -10.05
C CYS A 63 3.49 6.71 -10.91
N VAL A 64 4.71 6.88 -11.44
CA VAL A 64 5.14 8.14 -12.05
C VAL A 64 4.20 8.59 -13.18
N ALA A 65 3.80 7.69 -14.08
CA ALA A 65 2.89 8.01 -15.17
C ALA A 65 1.51 8.50 -14.69
N ILE A 66 0.90 7.81 -13.72
CA ILE A 66 -0.43 8.17 -13.20
C ILE A 66 -0.36 9.50 -12.43
N ARG A 67 0.73 9.76 -11.70
CA ARG A 67 0.95 11.06 -11.03
C ARG A 67 1.03 12.20 -12.04
N HIS A 68 1.79 12.02 -13.12
CA HIS A 68 1.90 13.03 -14.18
C HIS A 68 0.56 13.25 -14.91
N ALA A 69 -0.18 12.18 -15.22
CA ALA A 69 -1.50 12.28 -15.80
C ALA A 69 -2.47 13.07 -14.87
N ALA A 70 -2.44 12.81 -13.56
CA ALA A 70 -3.25 13.53 -12.58
C ALA A 70 -2.90 15.02 -12.51
N VAL A 71 -1.60 15.36 -12.46
CA VAL A 71 -1.11 16.75 -12.47
C VAL A 71 -1.51 17.48 -13.76
N ASN A 72 -1.33 16.83 -14.92
CA ASN A 72 -1.71 17.41 -16.22
C ASN A 72 -3.23 17.64 -16.31
N ALA A 73 -4.04 16.64 -15.96
CA ALA A 73 -5.50 16.78 -15.95
C ALA A 73 -5.96 17.93 -15.03
N HIS A 74 -5.30 18.11 -13.89
CA HIS A 74 -5.56 19.20 -12.98
C HIS A 74 -5.18 20.57 -13.57
N ARG A 75 -3.98 20.70 -14.17
CA ARG A 75 -3.55 21.92 -14.88
C ARG A 75 -4.48 22.28 -16.03
N ASP A 76 -4.99 21.31 -16.78
CA ASP A 76 -5.92 21.56 -17.88
C ASP A 76 -7.29 22.05 -17.38
N ARG A 77 -7.78 21.49 -16.26
CA ARG A 77 -8.98 22.01 -15.59
C ARG A 77 -8.79 23.45 -15.11
N ALA A 78 -7.63 23.75 -14.54
CA ALA A 78 -7.27 25.10 -14.10
C ALA A 78 -7.29 26.10 -15.27
N LYS A 79 -6.64 25.75 -16.39
CA LYS A 79 -6.63 26.57 -17.61
C LYS A 79 -8.04 26.82 -18.15
N LYS A 80 -8.88 25.77 -18.22
CA LYS A 80 -10.28 25.89 -18.67
C LYS A 80 -11.14 26.77 -17.76
N LYS A 81 -10.88 26.79 -16.45
CA LYS A 81 -11.56 27.71 -15.51
C LYS A 81 -11.09 29.14 -15.72
N LEU A 82 -9.78 29.35 -15.86
CA LEU A 82 -9.20 30.68 -16.09
C LEU A 82 -9.67 31.30 -17.42
N SER A 83 -9.82 30.49 -18.48
CA SER A 83 -10.35 30.97 -19.76
C SER A 83 -11.84 31.36 -19.67
N LYS A 84 -12.63 30.70 -18.81
CA LYS A 84 -14.03 31.04 -18.54
C LYS A 84 -14.20 32.22 -17.58
N SER A 85 -13.27 32.45 -16.66
CA SER A 85 -13.31 33.60 -15.74
C SER A 85 -12.86 34.91 -16.40
N LYS A 86 -12.03 34.86 -17.44
CA LYS A 86 -11.70 36.06 -18.25
C LYS A 86 -12.92 36.72 -18.92
N THR A 87 -14.04 36.01 -19.06
CA THR A 87 -15.32 36.55 -19.53
C THR A 87 -16.22 37.12 -18.42
N THR A 88 -15.84 36.99 -17.14
CA THR A 88 -16.62 37.50 -16.00
C THR A 88 -15.68 38.19 -15.01
N THR A 89 -15.66 39.53 -15.04
CA THR A 89 -14.77 40.37 -14.24
C THR A 89 -15.15 40.31 -12.76
N GLN A 90 -14.66 39.30 -12.02
CA GLN A 90 -14.35 39.29 -10.57
C GLN A 90 -14.14 37.83 -10.10
N GLY A 91 -12.91 37.47 -9.74
CA GLY A 91 -12.60 36.13 -9.16
C GLY A 91 -11.17 35.60 -9.31
N GLY A 92 -10.14 36.44 -9.50
CA GLY A 92 -8.80 35.98 -9.93
C GLY A 92 -7.84 35.44 -8.85
N ILE A 93 -8.10 35.67 -7.55
CA ILE A 93 -7.07 35.50 -6.50
C ILE A 93 -7.16 34.18 -5.74
N GLU A 94 -8.35 33.57 -5.60
CA GLU A 94 -8.49 32.29 -4.89
C GLU A 94 -8.10 31.09 -5.77
N ASP A 95 -8.40 31.12 -7.06
CA ASP A 95 -8.22 30.00 -8.00
C ASP A 95 -6.75 29.67 -8.34
N SER A 96 -5.86 30.66 -8.29
CA SER A 96 -4.41 30.46 -8.51
C SER A 96 -3.72 29.78 -7.32
N LYS A 97 -4.24 30.00 -6.10
CA LYS A 97 -3.71 29.38 -4.88
C LYS A 97 -4.09 27.91 -4.78
N THR A 98 -5.33 27.54 -5.12
CA THR A 98 -5.78 26.14 -5.10
C THR A 98 -5.05 25.28 -6.14
N THR A 99 -4.71 25.89 -7.28
CA THR A 99 -4.03 25.17 -8.36
C THR A 99 -2.55 24.89 -8.06
N CYS A 100 -1.87 25.85 -7.42
CA CYS A 100 -0.51 25.66 -6.90
C CYS A 100 -0.46 24.60 -5.76
N GLN A 101 -1.51 24.50 -4.93
CA GLN A 101 -1.56 23.57 -3.80
C GLN A 101 -1.67 22.09 -4.21
N LEU A 102 -2.35 21.77 -5.31
CA LEU A 102 -2.52 20.38 -5.77
C LEU A 102 -1.29 19.87 -6.53
N ASP A 103 -0.59 20.71 -7.28
CA ASP A 103 0.70 20.36 -7.90
C ASP A 103 1.75 20.03 -6.80
N GLN A 104 1.72 20.76 -5.67
CA GLN A 104 2.55 20.47 -4.49
C GLN A 104 2.22 19.11 -3.84
N CYS A 105 0.99 18.59 -3.96
CA CYS A 105 0.65 17.28 -3.40
C CYS A 105 1.40 16.12 -4.07
N PHE A 106 1.77 16.30 -5.32
CA PHE A 106 2.49 15.31 -6.13
C PHE A 106 4.00 15.54 -6.15
N GLN A 107 4.51 16.54 -5.42
CA GLN A 107 5.92 16.88 -5.31
C GLN A 107 6.28 17.05 -3.83
N PHE A 108 6.81 16.01 -3.20
CA PHE A 108 7.39 16.17 -1.86
C PHE A 108 8.75 16.83 -2.00
N THR A 109 8.99 17.92 -1.26
CA THR A 109 10.38 18.31 -1.01
C THR A 109 10.99 17.27 -0.06
N LYS A 110 12.26 16.92 -0.26
CA LYS A 110 12.92 15.92 0.58
C LYS A 110 13.00 16.32 2.06
N ALA A 111 13.03 17.63 2.33
CA ALA A 111 13.06 18.19 3.68
C ALA A 111 11.69 18.10 4.37
N ASP A 112 10.60 18.30 3.62
CA ASP A 112 9.24 18.28 4.18
C ASP A 112 8.67 16.87 4.32
N PHE A 113 9.24 15.88 3.62
CA PHE A 113 8.72 14.52 3.57
C PHE A 113 8.62 13.83 4.95
N PRO A 114 9.65 13.85 5.83
CA PRO A 114 9.52 13.30 7.18
C PRO A 114 8.43 14.01 7.99
N THR A 115 8.38 15.34 7.92
CA THR A 115 7.37 16.15 8.61
C THR A 115 5.96 15.78 8.16
N TRP A 116 5.76 15.55 6.86
CA TRP A 116 4.50 15.10 6.31
C TRP A 116 4.14 13.68 6.76
N LEU A 117 5.08 12.74 6.78
CA LEU A 117 4.82 11.37 7.24
C LEU A 117 4.25 11.35 8.66
N TYR A 118 4.84 12.12 9.58
CA TYR A 118 4.38 12.19 10.98
C TYR A 118 3.13 13.06 11.17
N SER A 119 2.71 13.81 10.14
CA SER A 119 1.45 14.57 10.16
C SER A 119 0.20 13.72 9.90
N LEU A 120 0.39 12.49 9.40
CA LEU A 120 -0.71 11.56 9.17
C LEU A 120 -1.41 11.15 10.48
N PRO A 121 -2.68 10.70 10.42
CA PRO A 121 -3.43 10.29 11.60
C PRO A 121 -2.66 9.24 12.44
N PRO A 122 -2.65 9.38 13.78
CA PRO A 122 -2.00 8.43 14.68
C PRO A 122 -2.66 7.05 14.70
N GLU A 123 -3.79 6.84 14.04
CA GLU A 123 -4.43 5.54 13.89
C GLU A 123 -4.04 4.87 12.56
N TRP A 124 -3.33 5.56 11.67
CA TRP A 124 -2.97 4.98 10.38
C TRP A 124 -1.60 4.32 10.47
N THR A 125 -1.56 3.04 10.10
CA THR A 125 -0.32 2.36 9.74
C THR A 125 -0.25 2.31 8.23
N VAL A 126 0.80 2.87 7.65
CA VAL A 126 1.02 2.82 6.20
C VAL A 126 2.23 1.94 5.93
N VAL A 127 2.07 1.01 5.00
CA VAL A 127 3.11 0.06 4.63
C VAL A 127 3.33 0.18 3.13
N HIS A 128 4.52 0.66 2.76
CA HIS A 128 4.97 0.69 1.38
C HIS A 128 5.86 -0.51 1.11
N ILE A 129 5.41 -1.37 0.18
CA ILE A 129 6.14 -2.53 -0.31
C ILE A 129 6.56 -2.24 -1.75
N SER A 130 7.86 -2.24 -2.00
CA SER A 130 8.43 -2.01 -3.32
C SER A 130 9.42 -3.09 -3.67
N GLU A 131 9.46 -3.44 -4.96
CA GLU A 131 10.52 -4.28 -5.49
C GLU A 131 11.80 -3.48 -5.68
N MET A 132 12.92 -4.08 -5.31
CA MET A 132 14.25 -3.56 -5.61
C MET A 132 14.70 -4.00 -6.99
N TRP A 133 15.43 -3.13 -7.65
CA TRP A 133 16.01 -3.43 -8.95
C TRP A 133 17.09 -4.52 -8.81
N GLN A 134 16.92 -5.62 -9.53
CA GLN A 134 17.83 -6.78 -9.47
C GLN A 134 18.75 -6.93 -10.71
N GLY A 135 18.77 -5.98 -11.65
CA GLY A 135 19.65 -6.05 -12.82
C GLY A 135 18.91 -6.01 -14.17
N HIS A 136 19.58 -6.50 -15.21
CA HIS A 136 19.23 -6.36 -16.65
C HIS A 136 17.84 -6.88 -17.07
N GLU A 137 17.11 -7.58 -16.22
CA GLU A 137 15.80 -8.16 -16.57
C GLU A 137 14.69 -7.13 -16.76
N SER A 138 14.72 -6.03 -15.99
CA SER A 138 13.76 -4.93 -16.14
C SER A 138 13.97 -4.09 -17.41
N LEU A 139 15.10 -4.31 -18.11
CA LEU A 139 15.50 -3.56 -19.31
C LEU A 139 15.41 -4.40 -20.60
N LYS A 140 15.01 -5.68 -20.51
CA LYS A 140 14.67 -6.45 -21.71
C LYS A 140 13.43 -5.80 -22.33
N MET A 141 13.64 -5.00 -23.37
CA MET A 141 12.56 -4.55 -24.24
C MET A 141 11.78 -5.78 -24.67
N GLN A 142 10.49 -5.82 -24.32
CA GLN A 142 9.59 -6.85 -24.78
C GLN A 142 9.58 -6.80 -26.31
N GLY A 143 10.16 -7.82 -26.96
CA GLY A 143 9.82 -8.10 -28.35
C GLY A 143 8.31 -8.42 -28.46
N PHE A 144 7.80 -8.52 -29.69
CA PHE A 144 6.42 -8.94 -30.01
C PHE A 144 6.14 -10.42 -29.65
N GLY A 145 6.47 -10.85 -28.44
CA GLY A 145 6.24 -12.20 -27.94
C GLY A 145 6.00 -12.19 -26.42
N PRO A 146 5.42 -13.26 -25.86
CA PRO A 146 5.24 -13.36 -24.42
C PRO A 146 6.60 -13.22 -23.71
N PRO A 147 6.67 -12.47 -22.60
CA PRO A 147 7.92 -12.19 -21.91
C PRO A 147 8.64 -13.51 -21.56
N PRO A 148 9.97 -13.60 -21.75
CA PRO A 148 10.72 -14.76 -21.29
C PRO A 148 10.51 -14.86 -19.78
N LEU A 149 10.02 -16.02 -19.34
CA LEU A 149 9.68 -16.28 -17.94
C LEU A 149 10.96 -16.32 -17.12
N VAL A 150 11.36 -15.19 -16.56
CA VAL A 150 12.39 -15.19 -15.51
C VAL A 150 11.69 -15.25 -14.17
N TYR A 151 11.78 -16.43 -13.56
CA TYR A 151 11.05 -16.85 -12.38
C TYR A 151 11.90 -16.66 -11.11
N SER A 152 12.29 -15.43 -10.78
CA SER A 152 12.85 -15.11 -9.46
C SER A 152 11.91 -14.19 -8.70
N LEU A 153 11.75 -14.43 -7.40
CA LEU A 153 11.03 -13.49 -6.55
C LEU A 153 11.87 -12.22 -6.38
N PRO A 154 11.30 -11.03 -6.61
CA PRO A 154 12.05 -9.80 -6.44
C PRO A 154 12.44 -9.63 -4.97
N LYS A 155 13.63 -9.08 -4.73
CA LYS A 155 14.03 -8.57 -3.43
C LYS A 155 13.07 -7.43 -3.10
N LEU A 156 12.42 -7.51 -1.95
CA LEU A 156 11.49 -6.48 -1.51
C LEU A 156 12.16 -5.53 -0.54
N ILE A 157 11.70 -4.28 -0.55
CA ILE A 157 11.81 -3.39 0.58
C ILE A 157 10.42 -3.14 1.14
N ILE A 158 10.29 -3.28 2.45
CA ILE A 158 9.10 -2.87 3.20
C ILE A 158 9.48 -1.66 4.03
N ALA A 159 8.75 -0.57 3.86
CA ALA A 159 8.78 0.60 4.72
C ALA A 159 7.45 0.71 5.46
N ARG A 160 7.48 0.49 6.77
CA ARG A 160 6.34 0.70 7.67
C ARG A 160 6.49 2.06 8.33
N PHE A 161 5.42 2.83 8.33
CA PHE A 161 5.34 4.02 9.16
C PHE A 161 3.99 4.18 9.83
N HIS A 162 4.05 4.80 11.00
CA HIS A 162 2.91 5.10 11.83
C HIS A 162 2.79 6.62 11.96
N GLY A 163 1.58 7.14 11.74
CA GLY A 163 1.31 8.58 11.86
C GLY A 163 1.41 9.10 13.30
N GLY A 164 1.36 10.42 13.46
CA GLY A 164 1.35 11.09 14.75
C GLY A 164 2.73 11.46 15.31
N LYS A 165 2.72 12.25 16.40
CA LYS A 165 3.92 12.79 17.05
C LYS A 165 4.87 11.72 17.61
N ASN A 166 4.33 10.57 17.99
CA ASN A 166 5.07 9.42 18.49
C ASN A 166 5.17 8.30 17.42
N GLY A 167 5.04 8.67 16.15
CA GLY A 167 5.11 7.75 15.02
C GLY A 167 6.48 7.08 14.92
N SER A 168 6.49 5.84 14.42
CA SER A 168 7.71 5.08 14.14
C SER A 168 7.90 4.92 12.64
N PHE A 169 9.16 4.85 12.18
CA PHE A 169 9.52 4.57 10.79
C PHE A 169 10.53 3.42 10.74
N ILE A 170 10.18 2.34 10.07
CA ILE A 170 11.03 1.15 9.93
C ILE A 170 11.13 0.77 8.46
N THR A 171 12.35 0.50 8.00
CA THR A 171 12.61 -0.11 6.69
C THR A 171 13.27 -1.47 6.86
N LYS A 172 12.90 -2.42 6.00
CA LYS A 172 13.52 -3.75 5.96
C LYS A 172 13.61 -4.29 4.55
N PHE A 173 14.76 -4.82 4.22
CA PHE A 173 14.94 -5.64 3.02
C PHE A 173 14.53 -7.07 3.30
N ILE A 174 13.79 -7.63 2.36
CA ILE A 174 13.42 -9.04 2.34
C ILE A 174 14.08 -9.64 1.10
N ASP A 175 15.09 -10.45 1.35
CA ASP A 175 15.76 -11.20 0.31
C ASP A 175 14.88 -12.36 -0.17
N GLN A 176 15.23 -12.92 -1.32
CA GLN A 176 14.58 -14.12 -1.80
C GLN A 176 14.83 -15.28 -0.81
N PRO A 177 13.78 -15.97 -0.33
CA PRO A 177 13.97 -17.12 0.54
C PRO A 177 14.74 -18.25 -0.18
N ALA A 178 15.61 -18.94 0.58
CA ALA A 178 16.43 -20.03 0.07
C ALA A 178 15.59 -21.29 -0.20
N GLY A 179 15.82 -21.94 -1.34
CA GLY A 179 15.06 -23.11 -1.80
C GLY A 179 13.87 -22.69 -2.65
N GLY A 180 14.04 -22.61 -3.97
CA GLY A 180 13.03 -22.07 -4.88
C GLY A 180 11.68 -22.79 -4.82
N LEU A 181 10.62 -22.07 -5.17
CA LEU A 181 9.33 -22.68 -5.50
C LEU A 181 9.51 -23.61 -6.70
N SER A 182 8.76 -24.70 -6.75
CA SER A 182 8.73 -25.61 -7.91
C SER A 182 8.42 -24.90 -9.24
N ASN A 183 7.67 -23.78 -9.19
CA ASN A 183 7.32 -22.93 -10.33
C ASN A 183 8.07 -21.58 -10.35
N GLY A 184 9.08 -21.40 -9.50
CA GLY A 184 9.99 -20.24 -9.43
C GLY A 184 9.41 -18.88 -9.03
N SER A 185 8.10 -18.61 -9.14
CA SER A 185 7.49 -17.33 -8.72
C SER A 185 6.03 -17.47 -8.26
N LEU A 186 5.69 -16.84 -7.13
CA LEU A 186 4.30 -16.72 -6.64
C LEU A 186 3.39 -16.03 -7.64
N LEU A 187 3.91 -15.09 -8.43
CA LEU A 187 3.13 -14.40 -9.47
C LEU A 187 2.79 -15.33 -10.63
N ALA A 188 3.71 -16.21 -11.02
CA ALA A 188 3.46 -17.18 -12.09
C ALA A 188 2.41 -18.21 -11.64
N GLU A 189 2.49 -18.67 -10.40
CA GLU A 189 1.49 -19.55 -9.81
C GLU A 189 0.12 -18.87 -9.73
N LEU A 190 0.04 -17.61 -9.26
CA LEU A 190 -1.20 -16.86 -9.24
C LEU A 190 -1.82 -16.74 -10.64
N ASN A 191 -1.03 -16.38 -11.65
CA ASN A 191 -1.51 -16.27 -13.02
C ASN A 191 -2.03 -17.61 -13.56
N THR A 192 -1.38 -18.71 -13.19
CA THR A 192 -1.83 -20.07 -13.55
C THR A 192 -3.17 -20.40 -12.90
N ILE A 193 -3.34 -20.09 -11.60
CA ILE A 193 -4.60 -20.27 -10.88
C ILE A 193 -5.71 -19.42 -11.53
N LEU A 194 -5.42 -18.15 -11.86
CA LEU A 194 -6.39 -17.25 -12.49
C LEU A 194 -6.81 -17.73 -13.87
N GLU A 195 -5.87 -18.20 -14.69
CA GLU A 195 -6.17 -18.71 -16.03
C GLU A 195 -6.98 -20.02 -15.96
N ASN A 196 -6.60 -20.95 -15.08
CA ASN A 196 -7.38 -22.16 -14.85
C ASN A 196 -8.79 -21.82 -14.33
N ASN A 197 -8.92 -20.83 -13.44
CA ASN A 197 -10.22 -20.38 -12.95
C ASN A 197 -11.12 -19.82 -14.07
N ARG A 198 -10.53 -19.13 -15.07
CA ARG A 198 -11.25 -18.66 -16.26
C ARG A 198 -11.75 -19.83 -17.09
N ILE A 199 -10.91 -20.84 -17.33
CA ILE A 199 -11.28 -22.07 -18.05
C ILE A 199 -12.44 -22.76 -17.33
N VAL A 200 -12.34 -22.96 -16.00
CA VAL A 200 -13.41 -23.55 -15.18
C VAL A 200 -14.71 -22.76 -15.28
N ASN A 201 -14.63 -21.43 -15.24
CA ASN A 201 -15.79 -20.54 -15.38
C ASN A 201 -16.42 -20.57 -16.77
N ARG A 202 -15.70 -20.95 -17.83
CA ARG A 202 -16.22 -21.00 -19.19
C ARG A 202 -16.76 -22.39 -19.52
N ASP A 203 -15.95 -23.42 -19.30
CA ASP A 203 -16.14 -24.73 -19.90
C ASP A 203 -16.94 -25.70 -19.00
N PHE A 204 -16.94 -25.48 -17.69
CA PHE A 204 -17.54 -26.42 -16.73
C PHE A 204 -18.86 -25.96 -16.12
N ARG A 205 -19.44 -24.84 -16.56
CA ARG A 205 -20.73 -24.34 -16.01
C ARG A 205 -21.88 -25.34 -16.12
N GLY A 206 -21.87 -26.19 -17.15
CA GLY A 206 -22.91 -27.20 -17.38
C GLY A 206 -22.80 -28.43 -16.46
N ASN A 207 -21.62 -28.72 -15.91
CA ASN A 207 -21.40 -29.84 -14.99
C ASN A 207 -21.17 -29.32 -13.58
N ARG A 208 -22.27 -29.19 -12.81
CA ARG A 208 -22.24 -28.60 -11.47
C ARG A 208 -21.28 -29.31 -10.52
N ALA A 209 -21.25 -30.64 -10.52
CA ALA A 209 -20.38 -31.41 -9.61
C ALA A 209 -18.89 -31.17 -9.92
N GLN A 210 -18.52 -31.27 -11.19
CA GLN A 210 -17.12 -31.06 -11.62
C GLN A 210 -16.70 -29.59 -11.47
N TYR A 211 -17.60 -28.64 -11.74
CA TYR A 211 -17.37 -27.21 -11.51
C TYR A 211 -16.99 -26.91 -10.06
N TRP A 212 -17.81 -27.36 -9.10
CA TRP A 212 -17.56 -27.11 -7.68
C TRP A 212 -16.31 -27.81 -7.17
N LYS A 213 -16.02 -29.02 -7.67
CA LYS A 213 -14.78 -29.72 -7.36
C LYS A 213 -13.55 -28.92 -7.80
N LEU A 214 -13.48 -28.52 -9.07
CA LEU A 214 -12.36 -27.72 -9.60
C LEU A 214 -12.25 -26.35 -8.93
N LYS A 215 -13.38 -25.73 -8.56
CA LYS A 215 -13.39 -24.48 -7.79
C LYS A 215 -12.78 -24.66 -6.40
N GLN A 216 -13.08 -25.77 -5.73
CA GLN A 216 -12.47 -26.08 -4.43
C GLN A 216 -10.96 -26.30 -4.58
N GLU A 217 -10.52 -27.05 -5.59
CA GLU A 217 -9.10 -27.25 -5.86
C GLU A 217 -8.35 -25.92 -6.08
N HIS A 218 -8.92 -24.99 -6.87
CA HIS A 218 -8.33 -23.66 -7.05
C HIS A 218 -8.36 -22.79 -5.79
N HIS A 219 -9.39 -22.94 -4.95
CA HIS A 219 -9.44 -22.29 -3.64
C HIS A 219 -8.31 -22.77 -2.75
N ASP A 220 -8.09 -24.09 -2.68
CA ASP A 220 -7.03 -24.69 -1.88
C ASP A 220 -5.64 -24.29 -2.39
N GLN A 221 -5.44 -24.25 -3.71
CA GLN A 221 -4.21 -23.73 -4.34
C GLN A 221 -3.96 -22.26 -3.96
N LEU A 222 -4.98 -21.40 -4.03
CA LEU A 222 -4.85 -20.00 -3.64
C LEU A 222 -4.51 -19.86 -2.15
N LYS A 223 -5.04 -20.74 -1.29
CA LYS A 223 -4.72 -20.76 0.14
C LYS A 223 -3.26 -21.12 0.39
N VAL A 224 -2.70 -22.10 -0.33
CA VAL A 224 -1.26 -22.45 -0.25
C VAL A 224 -0.38 -21.30 -0.75
N LEU A 225 -0.80 -20.62 -1.82
CA LEU A 225 -0.09 -19.45 -2.33
C LEU A 225 -0.05 -18.31 -1.31
N VAL A 226 -1.18 -18.01 -0.67
CA VAL A 226 -1.26 -16.99 0.39
C VAL A 226 -0.42 -17.37 1.61
N ASP A 227 -0.44 -18.65 2.00
CA ASP A 227 0.39 -19.17 3.09
C ASP A 227 1.89 -19.04 2.76
N SER A 228 2.28 -19.32 1.52
CA SER A 228 3.66 -19.14 1.03
C SER A 228 4.08 -17.67 0.99
N LEU A 229 3.18 -16.77 0.58
CA LEU A 229 3.40 -15.33 0.67
C LEU A 229 3.64 -14.90 2.13
N GLU A 230 2.78 -15.34 3.04
CA GLU A 230 2.83 -14.98 4.47
C GLU A 230 4.05 -15.55 5.19
N ASN A 231 4.24 -16.87 5.10
CA ASN A 231 5.13 -17.60 6.00
C ASN A 231 6.51 -17.90 5.42
N TRP A 232 6.62 -17.95 4.09
CA TRP A 232 7.88 -18.26 3.41
C TRP A 232 8.55 -17.03 2.82
N TRP A 233 7.81 -16.17 2.09
CA TRP A 233 8.40 -14.97 1.51
C TRP A 233 8.59 -13.85 2.54
N LEU A 234 7.53 -13.50 3.28
CA LEU A 234 7.63 -12.46 4.31
C LEU A 234 8.32 -12.94 5.60
N ASP A 235 8.19 -14.23 5.91
CA ASP A 235 8.73 -14.82 7.15
C ASP A 235 8.31 -14.00 8.39
N PHE A 236 9.23 -13.69 9.31
CA PHE A 236 8.94 -12.81 10.44
C PHE A 236 8.68 -11.35 10.03
N CYS A 237 9.06 -10.91 8.83
CA CYS A 237 8.83 -9.52 8.39
C CYS A 237 7.34 -9.23 8.16
N LYS A 238 6.47 -10.25 8.13
CA LYS A 238 5.02 -10.06 8.12
C LYS A 238 4.53 -9.20 9.28
N CYS A 239 5.24 -9.17 10.42
CA CYS A 239 4.95 -8.26 11.55
C CYS A 239 4.82 -6.79 11.12
N LEU A 240 5.52 -6.37 10.06
CA LEU A 240 5.46 -5.00 9.55
C LEU A 240 4.08 -4.64 9.01
N LEU A 241 3.29 -5.62 8.56
CA LEU A 241 1.96 -5.42 7.99
C LEU A 241 0.88 -5.20 9.04
N LEU A 242 1.17 -5.42 10.32
CA LEU A 242 0.17 -5.43 11.39
C LEU A 242 -0.11 -4.01 11.91
N GLY A 243 -1.37 -3.61 11.96
CA GLY A 243 -1.80 -2.34 12.53
C GLY A 243 -1.58 -2.25 14.04
N GLU A 244 -1.59 -1.02 14.57
CA GLU A 244 -1.52 -0.77 16.01
C GLU A 244 -2.78 -1.27 16.74
N LEU A 245 -2.63 -1.62 18.02
CA LEU A 245 -3.73 -2.07 18.87
C LEU A 245 -4.67 -0.89 19.19
N CYS A 246 -5.98 -1.13 19.12
CA CYS A 246 -6.99 -0.11 19.46
C CYS A 246 -7.22 -0.02 20.97
N ASP A 247 -7.29 -1.15 21.66
CA ASP A 247 -7.76 -1.21 23.04
C ASP A 247 -6.63 -0.88 24.03
N ALA A 248 -6.93 0.03 24.98
CA ALA A 248 -5.93 0.50 25.94
C ALA A 248 -5.33 -0.63 26.79
N ALA A 249 -6.12 -1.65 27.13
CA ALA A 249 -5.66 -2.81 27.89
C ALA A 249 -4.59 -3.62 27.13
N ASP A 250 -4.79 -3.84 25.83
CA ASP A 250 -3.83 -4.57 24.98
C ASP A 250 -2.56 -3.74 24.75
N VAL A 251 -2.69 -2.43 24.61
CA VAL A 251 -1.56 -1.50 24.53
C VAL A 251 -0.73 -1.52 25.82
N LEU A 252 -1.38 -1.53 26.99
CA LEU A 252 -0.70 -1.64 28.29
C LEU A 252 0.02 -2.98 28.45
N LEU A 253 -0.60 -4.08 28.03
CA LEU A 253 0.03 -5.39 28.00
C LEU A 253 1.29 -5.38 27.12
N LEU A 254 1.18 -4.86 25.89
CA LEU A 254 2.28 -4.77 24.94
C LEU A 254 3.44 -3.92 25.50
N ASN A 255 3.15 -2.77 26.10
CA ASN A 255 4.16 -1.90 26.67
C ASN A 255 4.83 -2.55 27.89
N ARG A 256 4.06 -3.17 28.79
CA ARG A 256 4.59 -3.90 29.96
C ARG A 256 5.56 -5.01 29.56
N VAL A 257 5.17 -5.83 28.58
CA VAL A 257 6.01 -6.93 28.08
C VAL A 257 7.25 -6.38 27.40
N THR A 258 7.12 -5.34 26.56
CA THR A 258 8.25 -4.66 25.92
C THR A 258 9.25 -4.14 26.96
N SER A 259 8.79 -3.44 28.01
CA SER A 259 9.66 -2.96 29.09
C SER A 259 10.37 -4.10 29.81
N SER A 260 9.67 -5.20 30.10
CA SER A 260 10.24 -6.37 30.77
C SER A 260 11.34 -7.04 29.93
N VAL A 261 11.12 -7.13 28.61
CA VAL A 261 12.12 -7.64 27.65
C VAL A 261 13.34 -6.73 27.58
N ILE A 262 13.14 -5.41 27.54
CA ILE A 262 14.24 -4.43 27.52
C ILE A 262 15.04 -4.52 28.83
N ASP A 263 14.38 -4.66 29.98
CA ASP A 263 15.06 -4.80 31.28
C ASP A 263 15.86 -6.10 31.37
N LEU A 264 15.37 -7.19 30.77
CA LEU A 264 16.11 -8.44 30.63
C LEU A 264 17.37 -8.25 29.78
N MET A 265 17.26 -7.56 28.64
CA MET A 265 18.41 -7.24 27.78
C MET A 265 19.44 -6.36 28.49
N LYS A 266 19.00 -5.37 29.29
CA LYS A 266 19.87 -4.52 30.11
C LYS A 266 20.58 -5.32 31.20
N LYS A 267 19.89 -6.24 31.89
CA LYS A 267 20.51 -7.16 32.88
C LYS A 267 21.62 -7.99 32.25
N MET A 268 21.44 -8.38 31.00
CA MET A 268 22.43 -9.09 30.18
C MET A 268 23.47 -8.17 29.52
N LYS A 269 23.60 -6.93 29.99
CA LYS A 269 24.59 -5.92 29.56
C LYS A 269 24.51 -5.55 28.07
N ARG A 270 23.33 -5.63 27.45
CA ARG A 270 23.08 -5.13 26.09
C ARG A 270 22.29 -3.83 26.13
N ASN A 271 22.88 -2.76 25.60
CA ASN A 271 22.15 -1.53 25.33
C ASN A 271 21.20 -1.76 24.17
N VAL A 272 19.95 -1.30 24.26
CA VAL A 272 18.94 -1.47 23.21
C VAL A 272 18.83 -0.17 22.41
N THR A 273 18.88 -0.25 21.09
CA THR A 273 18.63 0.92 20.22
C THR A 273 17.13 1.18 20.06
N VAL A 274 16.76 2.39 19.65
CA VAL A 274 15.35 2.76 19.41
C VAL A 274 14.72 1.86 18.33
N ASP A 275 15.49 1.51 17.29
CA ASP A 275 15.05 0.61 16.24
C ASP A 275 14.84 -0.81 16.76
N GLU A 276 15.75 -1.33 17.59
CA GLU A 276 15.62 -2.64 18.22
C GLU A 276 14.38 -2.71 19.12
N GLU A 277 14.13 -1.69 19.94
CA GLU A 277 12.94 -1.58 20.77
C GLU A 277 11.65 -1.60 19.93
N THR A 278 11.62 -0.82 18.84
CA THR A 278 10.46 -0.79 17.95
C THR A 278 10.21 -2.15 17.32
N TRP A 279 11.26 -2.83 16.85
CA TRP A 279 11.17 -4.19 16.30
C TRP A 279 10.74 -5.23 17.33
N ILE A 280 11.23 -5.14 18.56
CA ILE A 280 10.83 -6.02 19.67
C ILE A 280 9.35 -5.83 19.95
N LYS A 281 8.87 -4.58 20.02
CA LYS A 281 7.44 -4.27 20.18
C LYS A 281 6.60 -4.89 19.06
N LEU A 282 7.06 -4.81 17.81
CA LEU A 282 6.38 -5.46 16.68
C LEU A 282 6.37 -6.99 16.77
N LEU A 283 7.50 -7.61 17.15
CA LEU A 283 7.59 -9.05 17.36
C LEU A 283 6.66 -9.54 18.47
N ILE A 284 6.57 -8.80 19.58
CA ILE A 284 5.65 -9.11 20.69
C ILE A 284 4.20 -9.02 20.19
N SER A 285 3.86 -7.93 19.51
CA SER A 285 2.51 -7.68 18.97
C SER A 285 2.06 -8.76 17.97
N CYS A 286 3.01 -9.34 17.23
CA CYS A 286 2.77 -10.37 16.22
C CYS A 286 3.04 -11.81 16.72
N HIS A 287 3.44 -12.00 17.99
CA HIS A 287 3.95 -13.28 18.47
C HIS A 287 3.01 -14.46 18.21
N SER A 288 1.70 -14.27 18.39
CA SER A 288 0.66 -15.29 18.17
C SER A 288 0.48 -15.74 16.71
N TYR A 289 1.07 -15.01 15.76
CA TYR A 289 1.06 -15.34 14.33
C TYR A 289 2.37 -15.97 13.84
N LEU A 290 3.41 -15.99 14.69
CA LEU A 290 4.73 -16.47 14.31
C LEU A 290 4.92 -17.92 14.73
N SER A 291 5.49 -18.73 13.84
CA SER A 291 6.05 -20.02 14.25
C SER A 291 7.25 -19.79 15.17
N ARG A 292 7.58 -20.79 16.01
CA ARG A 292 8.79 -20.74 16.85
C ARG A 292 10.06 -20.47 16.03
N GLN A 293 10.18 -21.05 14.83
CA GLN A 293 11.36 -20.81 13.99
C GLN A 293 11.37 -19.38 13.41
N GLN A 294 10.21 -18.85 13.02
CA GLN A 294 10.11 -17.46 12.53
C GLN A 294 10.47 -16.48 13.64
N PHE A 295 9.95 -16.69 14.85
CA PHE A 295 10.23 -15.87 16.01
C PHE A 295 11.73 -15.82 16.35
N VAL A 296 12.38 -16.99 16.43
CA VAL A 296 13.83 -17.07 16.69
C VAL A 296 14.64 -16.41 15.57
N ARG A 297 14.29 -16.64 14.29
CA ARG A 297 14.95 -15.98 13.16
C ARG A 297 14.79 -14.46 13.23
N GLY A 298 13.61 -13.97 13.61
CA GLY A 298 13.34 -12.56 13.84
C GLY A 298 14.25 -11.97 14.91
N LEU A 299 14.32 -12.58 16.10
CA LEU A 299 15.21 -12.14 17.18
C LEU A 299 16.68 -12.08 16.73
N LEU A 300 17.16 -13.11 16.04
CA LEU A 300 18.54 -13.15 15.54
C LEU A 300 18.83 -12.02 14.55
N LYS A 301 17.89 -11.74 13.64
CA LYS A 301 18.02 -10.69 12.62
C LYS A 301 17.88 -9.28 13.18
N ILE A 302 17.06 -9.09 14.22
CA ILE A 302 16.87 -7.78 14.87
C ILE A 302 18.06 -7.45 15.76
N LEU A 303 18.50 -8.41 16.59
CA LEU A 303 19.61 -8.21 17.53
C LEU A 303 20.99 -8.35 16.86
N ASN A 304 21.01 -8.69 15.56
CA ASN A 304 22.21 -8.96 14.77
C ASN A 304 23.16 -9.94 15.48
N THR A 305 22.65 -11.10 15.86
CA THR A 305 23.39 -12.08 16.67
C THR A 305 23.26 -13.51 16.15
N VAL A 306 23.99 -14.43 16.78
CA VAL A 306 24.07 -15.85 16.41
C VAL A 306 23.19 -16.72 17.31
N VAL A 307 22.79 -17.89 16.79
CA VAL A 307 21.86 -18.83 17.45
C VAL A 307 22.31 -19.23 18.87
N ARG A 308 23.61 -19.38 19.10
CA ARG A 308 24.19 -19.82 20.38
C ARG A 308 24.30 -18.72 21.44
N ASN A 309 23.74 -17.54 21.20
CA ASN A 309 23.80 -16.45 22.17
C ASN A 309 22.89 -16.76 23.38
N PRO A 310 23.40 -16.72 24.63
CA PRO A 310 22.60 -16.98 25.83
C PRO A 310 21.39 -16.06 25.97
N LEU A 311 21.49 -14.81 25.50
CA LEU A 311 20.37 -13.86 25.49
C LEU A 311 19.19 -14.38 24.67
N ILE A 312 19.44 -15.03 23.52
CA ILE A 312 18.38 -15.58 22.67
C ILE A 312 17.68 -16.74 23.40
N THR A 313 18.45 -17.61 24.04
CA THR A 313 17.89 -18.72 24.84
C THR A 313 17.01 -18.21 25.97
N GLU A 314 17.47 -17.18 26.70
CA GLU A 314 16.74 -16.57 27.79
C GLU A 314 15.46 -15.87 27.31
N LEU A 315 15.55 -15.08 26.23
CA LEU A 315 14.40 -14.44 25.61
C LEU A 315 13.37 -15.48 25.17
N VAL A 316 13.77 -16.51 24.43
CA VAL A 316 12.86 -17.59 23.99
C VAL A 316 12.21 -18.29 25.19
N GLY A 317 12.95 -18.51 26.28
CA GLY A 317 12.41 -19.04 27.53
C GLY A 317 11.37 -18.12 28.15
N TYR A 318 11.65 -16.83 28.22
CA TYR A 318 10.72 -15.82 28.74
C TYR A 318 9.46 -15.67 27.89
N PHE A 319 9.58 -15.64 26.56
CA PHE A 319 8.41 -15.59 25.67
C PHE A 319 7.54 -16.84 25.79
N LYS A 320 8.13 -18.00 26.08
CA LYS A 320 7.36 -19.23 26.32
C LYS A 320 6.47 -19.10 27.58
N THR A 321 6.91 -18.39 28.62
CA THR A 321 6.08 -18.19 29.82
C THR A 321 4.97 -17.16 29.58
N LEU A 322 5.19 -16.20 28.68
CA LEU A 322 4.23 -15.17 28.31
C LEU A 322 3.23 -15.60 27.22
N GLN A 323 3.47 -16.71 26.54
CA GLN A 323 2.62 -17.22 25.46
C GLN A 323 1.10 -17.17 25.74
N PRO A 324 0.57 -17.61 26.92
CA PRO A 324 -0.87 -17.56 27.17
C PRO A 324 -1.42 -16.13 27.26
N GLU A 325 -0.61 -15.16 27.70
CA GLU A 325 -1.02 -13.74 27.70
C GLU A 325 -0.99 -13.17 26.29
N LEU A 326 0.05 -13.49 25.51
CA LEU A 326 0.24 -12.96 24.15
C LEU A 326 -0.74 -13.55 23.14
N GLU A 327 -1.26 -14.76 23.36
CA GLU A 327 -2.28 -15.35 22.48
C GLU A 327 -3.56 -14.50 22.42
N LYS A 328 -3.86 -13.73 23.49
CA LYS A 328 -4.99 -12.79 23.52
C LYS A 328 -4.87 -11.71 22.43
N LEU A 329 -3.64 -11.32 22.07
CA LEU A 329 -3.37 -10.29 21.05
C LEU A 329 -3.68 -10.75 19.61
N LYS A 330 -3.94 -12.05 19.40
CA LYS A 330 -4.32 -12.58 18.10
C LYS A 330 -5.64 -11.99 17.63
N ASN A 331 -6.65 -11.98 18.50
CA ASN A 331 -8.00 -11.49 18.17
C ASN A 331 -8.21 -10.03 18.60
N ALA A 332 -7.16 -9.35 19.08
CA ALA A 332 -7.24 -7.96 19.50
C ALA A 332 -7.63 -7.05 18.32
N LYS A 333 -8.45 -6.03 18.61
CA LYS A 333 -8.88 -5.06 17.61
C LYS A 333 -7.70 -4.18 17.21
N ARG A 334 -7.53 -4.00 15.89
CA ARG A 334 -6.42 -3.24 15.32
C ARG A 334 -6.89 -2.10 14.44
N ASN A 335 -6.09 -1.05 14.48
CA ASN A 335 -6.19 0.13 13.64
C ASN A 335 -5.89 -0.21 12.17
N PRO A 336 -6.40 0.59 11.22
CA PRO A 336 -6.33 0.29 9.80
C PRO A 336 -4.89 0.32 9.25
N VAL A 337 -4.66 -0.52 8.24
CA VAL A 337 -3.43 -0.58 7.47
C VAL A 337 -3.68 -0.13 6.04
N ILE A 338 -2.87 0.81 5.56
CA ILE A 338 -2.89 1.30 4.18
C ILE A 338 -1.68 0.75 3.45
N LEU A 339 -1.91 -0.11 2.47
CA LEU A 339 -0.87 -0.70 1.63
C LEU A 339 -0.59 0.19 0.42
N VAL A 340 0.70 0.46 0.19
CA VAL A 340 1.22 1.01 -1.06
C VAL A 340 2.06 -0.07 -1.71
N LEU A 341 1.64 -0.59 -2.85
CA LEU A 341 2.23 -1.79 -3.46
C LEU A 341 2.79 -1.46 -4.83
N ASP A 342 3.98 -1.97 -5.13
CA ASP A 342 4.56 -1.84 -6.46
C ASP A 342 3.75 -2.58 -7.53
N LYS A 343 3.87 -2.10 -8.76
CA LYS A 343 3.10 -2.59 -9.91
C LYS A 343 3.18 -4.10 -10.09
N VAL A 344 4.37 -4.67 -9.90
CA VAL A 344 4.64 -6.10 -10.14
C VAL A 344 3.99 -7.00 -9.09
N ILE A 345 4.00 -6.57 -7.83
CA ILE A 345 3.48 -7.35 -6.69
C ILE A 345 2.03 -7.01 -6.35
N GLN A 346 1.47 -5.97 -6.95
CA GLN A 346 0.10 -5.53 -6.70
C GLN A 346 -0.94 -6.61 -7.02
N GLN A 347 -0.66 -7.57 -7.91
CA GLN A 347 -1.64 -8.62 -8.24
C GLN A 347 -1.85 -9.63 -7.10
N LEU A 348 -0.89 -9.75 -6.18
CA LEU A 348 -0.98 -10.70 -5.07
C LEU A 348 -2.10 -10.28 -4.08
N PRO A 349 -2.79 -11.25 -3.47
CA PRO A 349 -3.88 -10.99 -2.52
C PRO A 349 -3.35 -10.67 -1.11
N TRP A 350 -2.62 -9.56 -0.96
CA TRP A 350 -1.99 -9.15 0.30
C TRP A 350 -2.97 -9.06 1.49
N GLU A 351 -4.19 -8.59 1.26
CA GLU A 351 -5.23 -8.47 2.28
C GLU A 351 -5.77 -9.82 2.75
N SER A 352 -5.60 -10.88 1.95
CA SER A 352 -6.06 -12.23 2.28
C SER A 352 -5.08 -12.99 3.18
N ILE A 353 -3.92 -12.41 3.50
CA ILE A 353 -2.96 -12.98 4.46
C ILE A 353 -3.65 -13.20 5.80
N THR A 354 -3.44 -14.36 6.43
CA THR A 354 -4.20 -14.81 7.61
C THR A 354 -4.11 -13.82 8.75
N MET A 355 -2.91 -13.28 8.98
CA MET A 355 -2.64 -12.29 10.02
C MET A 355 -3.44 -10.98 9.87
N LEU A 356 -3.88 -10.65 8.65
CA LEU A 356 -4.64 -9.43 8.37
C LEU A 356 -6.16 -9.65 8.38
N SER A 357 -6.64 -10.89 8.56
CA SER A 357 -8.07 -11.23 8.49
C SER A 357 -8.98 -10.44 9.43
N THR A 358 -8.45 -9.94 10.55
CA THR A 358 -9.17 -9.14 11.55
C THR A 358 -8.81 -7.65 11.51
N THR A 359 -7.84 -7.27 10.68
CA THR A 359 -7.36 -5.89 10.56
C THR A 359 -8.01 -5.21 9.35
N PRO A 360 -8.55 -3.99 9.46
CA PRO A 360 -9.01 -3.26 8.28
C PRO A 360 -7.83 -2.93 7.37
N VAL A 361 -7.84 -3.42 6.13
CA VAL A 361 -6.78 -3.17 5.15
C VAL A 361 -7.36 -2.50 3.90
N SER A 362 -6.64 -1.51 3.39
CA SER A 362 -6.95 -0.84 2.13
C SER A 362 -5.68 -0.62 1.30
N ARG A 363 -5.83 -0.38 0.01
CA ARG A 363 -4.72 -0.02 -0.88
C ARG A 363 -4.83 1.41 -1.36
N ILE A 364 -3.68 2.03 -1.57
CA ILE A 364 -3.59 3.28 -2.30
C ILE A 364 -2.44 3.23 -3.31
N PRO A 365 -2.57 3.82 -4.52
CA PRO A 365 -1.55 3.67 -5.56
C PRO A 365 -0.19 4.29 -5.18
N SER A 366 -0.17 5.40 -4.46
CA SER A 366 1.09 6.00 -3.98
C SER A 366 0.86 6.91 -2.79
N LEU A 367 1.94 7.25 -2.07
CA LEU A 367 1.88 8.24 -0.99
C LEU A 367 1.51 9.65 -1.46
N HIS A 368 1.79 9.99 -2.72
CA HIS A 368 1.33 11.25 -3.29
C HIS A 368 -0.20 11.29 -3.43
N PHE A 369 -0.81 10.17 -3.83
CA PHE A 369 -2.27 10.05 -3.82
C PHE A 369 -2.83 10.07 -2.41
N LEU A 370 -2.15 9.44 -1.45
CA LEU A 370 -2.53 9.53 -0.03
C LEU A 370 -2.53 10.97 0.45
N ASN A 371 -1.45 11.72 0.16
CA ASN A 371 -1.33 13.14 0.49
C ASN A 371 -2.44 13.97 -0.17
N SER A 372 -2.66 13.77 -1.47
CA SER A 372 -3.69 14.51 -2.23
C SER A 372 -5.09 14.26 -1.67
N LEU A 373 -5.44 13.01 -1.37
CA LEU A 373 -6.72 12.67 -0.74
C LEU A 373 -6.83 13.29 0.66
N THR A 374 -5.80 13.11 1.47
CA THR A 374 -5.70 13.66 2.83
C THR A 374 -5.92 15.17 2.83
N LEU A 375 -5.24 15.91 1.96
CA LEU A 375 -5.41 17.35 1.82
C LEU A 375 -6.82 17.71 1.35
N LYS A 376 -7.35 17.00 0.35
CA LYS A 376 -8.71 17.26 -0.18
C LYS A 376 -9.77 17.09 0.91
N HIS A 377 -9.69 16.04 1.72
CA HIS A 377 -10.63 15.79 2.81
C HIS A 377 -10.49 16.80 3.95
N THR A 378 -9.25 17.17 4.25
CA THR A 378 -8.92 18.23 5.20
C THR A 378 -9.56 19.56 4.78
N LEU A 379 -9.29 20.01 3.55
CA LEU A 379 -9.83 21.26 3.01
C LEU A 379 -11.37 21.25 2.93
N HIS A 380 -11.97 20.14 2.53
CA HIS A 380 -13.43 20.03 2.47
C HIS A 380 -14.09 20.25 3.83
N ARG A 381 -13.53 19.66 4.90
CA ARG A 381 -14.04 19.87 6.27
C ARG A 381 -13.79 21.28 6.79
N PHE A 382 -12.65 21.89 6.48
CA PHE A 382 -12.40 23.31 6.79
C PHE A 382 -13.52 24.18 6.21
N VAL A 383 -13.84 24.01 4.92
CA VAL A 383 -14.84 24.84 4.23
C VAL A 383 -16.24 24.64 4.83
N GLN A 384 -16.58 23.43 5.27
CA GLN A 384 -17.87 23.16 5.91
C GLN A 384 -17.97 23.70 7.36
N ASN A 385 -16.85 23.74 8.10
CA ASN A 385 -16.84 24.05 9.53
C ASN A 385 -16.24 25.42 9.89
N ALA A 386 -15.75 26.21 8.93
CA ALA A 386 -15.13 27.50 9.22
C ALA A 386 -16.17 28.61 9.45
N PRO A 387 -16.10 29.38 10.57
CA PRO A 387 -16.70 30.70 10.61
C PRO A 387 -16.02 31.58 9.55
N ARG A 388 -16.79 32.41 8.85
CA ARG A 388 -16.40 33.13 7.60
C ARG A 388 -15.12 33.99 7.65
N ASN A 389 -14.42 34.12 8.79
CA ASN A 389 -13.33 35.09 9.01
C ASN A 389 -12.06 34.52 9.68
N THR A 390 -11.61 33.30 9.39
CA THR A 390 -10.28 32.83 9.83
C THR A 390 -9.41 32.33 8.69
N ILE A 391 -8.37 33.12 8.38
CA ILE A 391 -7.33 32.81 7.39
C ILE A 391 -6.17 32.10 8.12
N SER A 392 -6.09 30.78 8.01
CA SER A 392 -4.83 30.02 7.82
C SER A 392 -5.12 28.51 7.70
N PRO A 393 -4.92 27.89 6.53
CA PRO A 393 -5.29 26.47 6.29
C PRO A 393 -4.34 25.43 6.92
N ARG A 394 -3.26 25.85 7.60
CA ARG A 394 -2.09 24.98 7.84
C ARG A 394 -1.91 24.49 9.27
N THR A 395 -2.53 25.09 10.29
CA THR A 395 -2.05 24.86 11.66
C THR A 395 -2.95 24.02 12.56
N ASN A 396 -4.24 23.79 12.23
CA ASN A 396 -5.16 23.13 13.18
C ASN A 396 -6.22 22.21 12.57
N LEU A 397 -5.99 21.58 11.42
CA LEU A 397 -6.86 20.46 11.03
C LEU A 397 -6.22 19.12 11.33
N LYS A 398 -6.81 18.45 12.32
CA LYS A 398 -6.64 17.03 12.53
C LYS A 398 -7.58 16.32 11.56
N LEU A 399 -7.02 15.48 10.69
CA LEU A 399 -7.81 14.47 10.01
C LEU A 399 -8.44 13.57 11.08
N PRO A 400 -9.75 13.31 11.00
CA PRO A 400 -10.35 12.31 11.88
C PRO A 400 -9.74 10.94 11.56
N SER A 401 -9.45 10.22 12.63
CA SER A 401 -8.98 8.84 12.69
C SER A 401 -9.78 7.86 11.80
N ILE A 402 -11.06 8.18 11.54
CA ILE A 402 -12.11 7.30 11.00
C ILE A 402 -12.30 7.42 9.48
N GLY A 403 -11.60 8.34 8.81
CA GLY A 403 -11.68 8.51 7.35
C GLY A 403 -12.80 9.45 6.88
N VAL A 404 -13.44 9.12 5.75
CA VAL A 404 -14.44 9.97 5.09
C VAL A 404 -15.84 9.53 5.51
N GLU A 405 -16.63 10.46 6.02
CA GLU A 405 -18.03 10.22 6.32
C GLU A 405 -18.83 10.28 5.01
N VAL A 406 -19.68 9.28 4.77
CA VAL A 406 -20.50 9.15 3.57
C VAL A 406 -21.97 9.09 3.97
N ASN A 407 -22.82 9.81 3.24
CA ASN A 407 -24.26 9.73 3.44
C ASN A 407 -24.82 8.52 2.68
N PRO A 408 -25.33 7.48 3.38
CA PRO A 408 -25.87 6.29 2.72
C PRO A 408 -27.11 6.57 1.88
N ASN A 409 -27.79 7.71 2.09
CA ASN A 409 -28.94 8.13 1.29
C ASN A 409 -28.53 8.79 -0.04
N LEU A 410 -27.26 9.19 -0.18
CA LEU A 410 -26.70 9.72 -1.43
C LEU A 410 -26.00 8.62 -2.23
N ALA A 411 -26.64 7.46 -2.34
CA ALA A 411 -26.16 6.37 -3.16
C ALA A 411 -26.79 6.39 -4.55
N TYR A 412 -26.02 5.94 -5.54
CA TYR A 412 -26.51 5.66 -6.88
C TYR A 412 -26.02 4.30 -7.34
N TYR A 413 -26.90 3.50 -7.97
CA TYR A 413 -26.55 2.16 -8.43
C TYR A 413 -26.81 1.92 -9.91
N VAL A 414 -25.96 1.12 -10.54
CA VAL A 414 -26.13 0.58 -11.89
C VAL A 414 -25.98 -0.94 -11.81
N LEU A 415 -27.09 -1.65 -12.03
CA LEU A 415 -27.19 -3.10 -11.86
C LEU A 415 -27.51 -3.77 -13.20
N ASN A 416 -26.64 -4.69 -13.62
CA ASN A 416 -26.83 -5.51 -14.81
C ASN A 416 -27.16 -4.70 -16.09
N PRO A 417 -26.39 -3.64 -16.44
CA PRO A 417 -26.71 -2.82 -17.62
C PRO A 417 -26.66 -3.61 -18.93
N GLY A 418 -25.84 -4.67 -19.01
CA GLY A 418 -25.71 -5.54 -20.18
C GLY A 418 -26.76 -6.67 -20.28
N GLN A 419 -27.65 -6.80 -19.30
CA GLN A 419 -28.67 -7.85 -19.21
C GLN A 419 -28.14 -9.31 -19.23
N ASP A 420 -26.85 -9.51 -18.97
CA ASP A 420 -26.16 -10.80 -18.99
C ASP A 420 -26.08 -11.49 -17.61
N LEU A 421 -26.51 -10.79 -16.55
CA LEU A 421 -26.57 -11.29 -15.18
C LEU A 421 -27.99 -11.34 -14.59
N PRO A 422 -28.96 -12.03 -15.23
CA PRO A 422 -30.36 -12.03 -14.80
C PRO A 422 -30.56 -12.53 -13.37
N GLY A 423 -29.82 -13.57 -12.95
CA GLY A 423 -29.86 -14.09 -11.58
C GLY A 423 -29.25 -13.16 -10.53
N VAL A 424 -28.30 -12.30 -10.91
CA VAL A 424 -27.76 -11.26 -9.99
C VAL A 424 -28.77 -10.13 -9.87
N GLN A 425 -29.36 -9.70 -10.99
CA GLN A 425 -30.39 -8.67 -10.99
C GLN A 425 -31.59 -9.07 -10.14
N LEU A 426 -32.13 -10.27 -10.34
CA LEU A 426 -33.25 -10.80 -9.55
C LEU A 426 -32.99 -10.79 -8.04
N ARG A 427 -31.74 -11.04 -7.62
CA ARG A 427 -31.36 -11.06 -6.20
C ARG A 427 -31.09 -9.67 -5.62
N LEU A 428 -30.37 -8.83 -6.35
CA LEU A 428 -29.91 -7.53 -5.82
C LEU A 428 -30.93 -6.42 -6.01
N GLN A 429 -31.69 -6.42 -7.11
CA GLN A 429 -32.63 -5.33 -7.42
C GLN A 429 -33.63 -5.07 -6.28
N PRO A 430 -34.33 -6.07 -5.71
CA PRO A 430 -35.26 -5.82 -4.61
C PRO A 430 -34.58 -5.26 -3.36
N ILE A 431 -33.32 -5.65 -3.11
CA ILE A 431 -32.54 -5.18 -1.96
C ILE A 431 -32.15 -3.71 -2.16
N LEU A 432 -31.62 -3.35 -3.33
CA LEU A 432 -31.21 -1.98 -3.65
C LEU A 432 -32.41 -1.03 -3.69
N GLU A 433 -33.52 -1.46 -4.30
CA GLU A 433 -34.76 -0.68 -4.35
C GLU A 433 -35.36 -0.47 -2.95
N LYS A 434 -35.18 -1.42 -2.03
CA LYS A 434 -35.59 -1.27 -0.63
C LYS A 434 -34.69 -0.32 0.16
N ILE A 435 -33.37 -0.38 -0.02
CA ILE A 435 -32.41 0.42 0.75
C ILE A 435 -32.37 1.87 0.26
N TRP A 436 -32.32 2.07 -1.07
CA TRP A 436 -32.09 3.38 -1.68
C TRP A 436 -33.30 3.91 -2.47
N GLY A 437 -34.23 3.04 -2.85
CA GLY A 437 -35.35 3.41 -3.71
C GLY A 437 -35.06 3.17 -5.19
N LYS A 438 -36.10 2.79 -5.94
CA LYS A 438 -36.03 2.52 -7.38
C LYS A 438 -35.56 3.70 -8.23
N HIS A 439 -35.75 4.92 -7.74
CA HIS A 439 -35.33 6.15 -8.43
C HIS A 439 -33.84 6.48 -8.22
N CYS A 440 -33.14 5.76 -7.34
CA CYS A 440 -31.74 5.97 -7.02
C CYS A 440 -30.78 5.10 -7.87
N GLY A 441 -31.26 4.54 -8.98
CA GLY A 441 -30.39 3.76 -9.86
C GLY A 441 -31.08 3.20 -11.09
N LEU A 442 -30.32 2.41 -11.84
CA LEU A 442 -30.75 1.73 -13.07
C LEU A 442 -30.53 0.23 -12.94
N SER A 443 -31.50 -0.57 -13.36
CA SER A 443 -31.41 -2.03 -13.44
C SER A 443 -31.74 -2.52 -14.84
N GLY A 444 -30.94 -3.42 -15.41
CA GLY A 444 -31.19 -3.99 -16.74
C GLY A 444 -31.08 -2.97 -17.88
N SER A 445 -30.50 -1.80 -17.63
CA SER A 445 -30.48 -0.67 -18.57
C SER A 445 -29.11 0.00 -18.59
N ILE A 446 -28.64 0.36 -19.78
CA ILE A 446 -27.35 1.04 -19.97
C ILE A 446 -27.47 2.51 -19.55
N PRO A 447 -26.66 3.00 -18.59
CA PRO A 447 -26.67 4.41 -18.20
C PRO A 447 -26.12 5.31 -19.33
N VAL A 448 -26.69 6.50 -19.45
CA VAL A 448 -26.14 7.55 -20.34
C VAL A 448 -24.90 8.17 -19.69
N GLU A 449 -23.89 8.55 -20.50
CA GLU A 449 -22.62 9.12 -20.01
C GLU A 449 -22.82 10.29 -19.03
N GLN A 450 -23.76 11.20 -19.31
CA GLN A 450 -24.08 12.32 -18.42
C GLN A 450 -24.60 11.85 -17.05
N GLN A 451 -25.43 10.81 -16.99
CA GLN A 451 -25.94 10.28 -15.71
C GLN A 451 -24.79 9.75 -14.85
N ILE A 452 -23.83 9.06 -15.47
CA ILE A 452 -22.64 8.56 -14.78
C ILE A 452 -21.81 9.74 -14.25
N LYS A 453 -21.49 10.71 -15.12
CA LYS A 453 -20.72 11.90 -14.72
C LYS A 453 -21.38 12.62 -13.55
N GLN A 454 -22.68 12.85 -13.63
CA GLN A 454 -23.43 13.51 -12.57
C GLN A 454 -23.41 12.70 -11.27
N SER A 455 -23.64 11.38 -11.36
CA SER A 455 -23.62 10.50 -10.18
C SER A 455 -22.26 10.49 -9.48
N LEU A 456 -21.15 10.46 -10.23
CA LEU A 456 -19.79 10.49 -9.65
C LEU A 456 -19.43 11.85 -9.02
N ILE A 457 -20.18 12.92 -9.32
CA ILE A 457 -19.97 14.26 -8.78
C ILE A 457 -20.86 14.51 -7.56
N GLU A 458 -22.12 14.09 -7.62
CA GLU A 458 -23.15 14.46 -6.63
C GLU A 458 -23.42 13.40 -5.55
N ARG A 459 -22.96 12.16 -5.76
CA ARG A 459 -23.30 11.02 -4.90
C ARG A 459 -22.09 10.61 -4.09
N ASP A 460 -22.33 10.20 -2.85
CA ASP A 460 -21.29 9.72 -1.94
C ASP A 460 -20.95 8.26 -2.21
N ILE A 461 -21.94 7.48 -2.66
CA ILE A 461 -21.79 6.05 -2.94
C ILE A 461 -22.20 5.77 -4.38
N PHE A 462 -21.33 5.10 -5.12
CA PHE A 462 -21.62 4.63 -6.46
C PHE A 462 -21.40 3.12 -6.56
N LEU A 463 -22.47 2.36 -6.78
CA LEU A 463 -22.44 0.91 -6.91
C LEU A 463 -22.60 0.52 -8.39
N TYR A 464 -21.68 -0.27 -8.92
CA TYR A 464 -21.76 -0.82 -10.27
C TYR A 464 -21.59 -2.32 -10.27
N THR A 465 -22.55 -3.04 -10.86
CA THR A 465 -22.55 -4.50 -10.91
C THR A 465 -22.79 -4.96 -12.35
N ASN A 466 -21.75 -5.49 -12.98
CA ASN A 466 -21.78 -6.02 -14.35
C ASN A 466 -20.68 -7.08 -14.56
N PHE A 467 -20.67 -7.78 -15.70
CA PHE A 467 -19.69 -8.82 -16.03
C PHE A 467 -18.23 -8.32 -16.18
N LEU A 468 -18.05 -7.05 -16.55
CA LEU A 468 -16.74 -6.39 -16.70
C LEU A 468 -16.74 -5.04 -15.96
N SER A 469 -15.55 -4.60 -15.53
CA SER A 469 -15.34 -3.20 -15.11
C SER A 469 -15.78 -2.24 -16.22
N PHE A 470 -16.00 -0.97 -15.87
CA PHE A 470 -16.52 0.16 -16.68
C PHE A 470 -16.12 0.30 -18.17
N SER A 471 -15.16 -0.48 -18.67
CA SER A 471 -14.61 -0.49 -20.03
C SER A 471 -15.58 -0.84 -21.16
N LEU A 472 -16.85 -1.14 -20.88
CA LEU A 472 -17.89 -1.39 -21.90
C LEU A 472 -19.01 -0.35 -21.94
N ILE A 473 -18.85 0.79 -21.28
CA ILE A 473 -19.62 1.98 -21.68
C ILE A 473 -18.86 2.57 -22.88
N PRO A 474 -19.42 2.56 -24.11
CA PRO A 474 -18.73 2.96 -25.34
C PRO A 474 -18.27 4.44 -25.39
N TYR A 475 -18.41 5.17 -24.28
CA TYR A 475 -18.15 6.60 -24.15
C TYR A 475 -16.86 6.94 -23.37
N PHE A 476 -16.20 5.96 -22.74
CA PHE A 476 -14.91 6.18 -22.07
C PHE A 476 -13.76 5.63 -22.91
N ASN A 477 -13.49 6.29 -24.03
CA ASN A 477 -12.21 6.18 -24.70
C ASN A 477 -11.16 6.90 -23.82
N PRO A 478 -10.07 6.25 -23.38
CA PRO A 478 -8.98 6.94 -22.72
C PRO A 478 -8.27 7.78 -23.79
N LEU A 479 -8.55 9.08 -23.80
CA LEU A 479 -7.72 10.09 -24.47
C LEU A 479 -6.44 10.31 -23.66
#